data_AF-A0A3D1BM14-F1
#
_entry.id   AF-A0A3D1BM14-F1
#
_cell.length_a   1.000
_cell.length_b   1.000
_cell.length_c   1.000
_cell.angle_alpha   90.00
_cell.angle_beta   90.00
_cell.angle_gamma   90.00
#
_symmetry.space_group_name_H-M   'P 1'
#
loop_
_entity.id
_entity.type
_entity.pdbx_description
1 polymer ?
#
loop_
_entity_poly.entity_id
_entity_poly.type
_entity_poly.pdbx_seq_one_letter_code
_entity_poly.pdbx_strand_id
1 'polypeptide(L)' 'IMVILGASGSGKTMTLKIILGLYRPDSGKVFVDGEEITTMSEEGL' A
#
# COMPACT_ATOMS: atom_id res chain seq x y z
N ILE A 1 -2.86 7.03 -15.61
CA ILE A 1 -1.98 5.84 -15.54
C ILE A 1 -0.78 6.22 -14.69
N MET A 2 -0.52 5.51 -13.59
CA MET A 2 0.65 5.73 -12.72
C MET A 2 1.62 4.56 -12.89
N VAL A 3 2.93 4.83 -12.83
CA VAL A 3 3.99 3.82 -12.96
C VAL A 3 5.01 4.04 -11.84
N ILE A 4 5.42 2.95 -11.18
CA ILE A 4 6.48 2.96 -10.17
C ILE A 4 7.73 2.30 -10.76
N LEU A 5 8.83 3.05 -10.88
CA LEU A 5 10.10 2.58 -11.44
C LEU A 5 11.17 2.43 -10.35
N GLY A 6 12.15 1.55 -10.58
CA GLY A 6 13.26 1.31 -9.65
C GLY A 6 13.93 -0.05 -9.85
N ALA A 7 15.13 -0.23 -9.31
CA ALA A 7 15.90 -1.48 -9.40
C ALA A 7 15.20 -2.68 -8.72
N SER A 8 15.58 -3.91 -9.05
CA SER A 8 15.08 -5.09 -8.32
C SER A 8 15.41 -4.96 -6.82
N GLY A 9 14.46 -5.35 -5.95
CA GLY A 9 14.61 -5.21 -4.50
C GLY A 9 14.32 -3.80 -3.94
N SER A 10 14.03 -2.79 -4.76
CA SER A 10 13.76 -1.42 -4.28
C SER A 10 12.42 -1.23 -3.56
N GLY A 11 11.68 -2.30 -3.26
CA GLY A 11 10.42 -2.24 -2.51
C GLY A 11 9.15 -2.02 -3.34
N LYS A 12 9.20 -1.86 -4.67
CA LYS A 12 8.01 -1.58 -5.52
C LYS A 12 6.83 -2.52 -5.27
N THR A 13 7.08 -3.83 -5.29
CA THR A 13 6.04 -4.85 -5.05
C THR A 13 5.49 -4.75 -3.63
N MET A 14 6.33 -4.44 -2.65
CA MET A 14 5.88 -4.25 -1.26
C MET A 14 5.02 -3.00 -1.12
N THR A 15 5.40 -1.89 -1.76
CA THR A 15 4.61 -0.65 -1.78
C THR A 15 3.22 -0.92 -2.38
N LEU A 16 3.14 -1.62 -3.51
CA LEU A 16 1.86 -1.96 -4.13
C LEU A 16 1.00 -2.86 -3.23
N LYS A 17 1.61 -3.86 -2.58
CA LYS A 17 0.91 -4.72 -1.62
C LYS A 17 0.35 -3.95 -0.42
N ILE A 18 1.07 -2.95 0.08
CA ILE A 18 0.59 -2.06 1.16
C ILE A 18 -0.57 -1.19 0.67
N ILE A 19 -0.47 -0.60 -0.52
CA ILE A 19 -1.55 0.21 -1.12
C ILE A 19 -2.82 -0.62 -1.30
N LEU A 20 -2.67 -1.89 -1.67
CA LEU A 20 -3.78 -2.84 -1.84
C LEU A 20 -4.28 -3.44 -0.52
N GLY A 21 -3.74 -3.04 0.63
CA GLY A 21 -4.12 -3.59 1.94
C GLY A 21 -3.68 -5.03 2.22
N LEU A 22 -2.90 -5.65 1.32
CA LEU A 22 -2.42 -7.02 1.46
C LEU A 22 -1.33 -7.14 2.54
N TYR A 23 -0.68 -6.02 2.90
CA TYR A 23 0.35 -5.94 3.93
C TYR A 23 0.19 -4.66 4.74
N ARG A 24 0.41 -4.75 6.05
CA ARG A 24 0.44 -3.57 6.92
C ARG A 24 1.81 -2.88 6.86
N PRO A 25 1.87 -1.55 6.71
CA PRO A 25 3.13 -0.84 6.78
C PRO A 25 3.65 -0.81 8.22
N ASP A 26 4.98 -0.81 8.40
CA ASP A 26 5.59 -0.68 9.72
C ASP A 26 5.41 0.74 10.31
N SER A 27 5.26 1.74 9.43
CA SER A 27 5.01 3.13 9.81
C SER A 27 4.32 3.91 8.67
N GLY A 28 3.71 5.05 9.01
CA GLY A 28 2.95 5.86 8.06
C GLY A 28 1.48 5.47 7.96
N LYS A 29 0.79 6.02 6.98
CA LYS A 29 -0.66 5.87 6.79
C LYS A 29 -1.01 5.75 5.32
N VAL A 30 -2.06 4.99 5.00
CA VAL A 30 -2.62 4.85 3.65
C VAL A 30 -4.01 5.47 3.66
N PHE A 31 -4.29 6.32 2.68
CA PHE A 31 -5.60 6.95 2.51
C PHE A 31 -6.17 6.64 1.14
N VAL A 32 -7.46 6.27 1.10
CA VAL A 32 -8.23 6.08 -0.13
C VAL A 32 -9.48 6.95 -0.01
N ASP A 33 -9.71 7.82 -0.99
CA ASP A 33 -10.82 8.77 -1.02
C ASP A 33 -10.99 9.62 0.26
N GLY A 34 -9.88 9.87 0.95
CA GLY A 34 -9.85 10.64 2.20
C GLY A 34 -10.07 9.81 3.47
N GLU A 35 -10.40 8.53 3.35
CA GLU A 35 -10.51 7.61 4.47
C GLU A 35 -9.16 6.93 4.77
N GLU A 36 -8.79 6.83 6.05
CA GLU A 36 -7.58 6.13 6.46
C GLU A 36 -7.83 4.62 6.48
N ILE A 37 -7.15 3.91 5.59
CA ILE A 37 -7.35 2.46 5.39
C ILE A 37 -6.22 1.59 5.95
N THR A 38 -5.25 2.20 6.65
CA THR A 38 -3.99 1.56 7.08
C THR A 38 -4.17 0.23 7.83
N THR A 39 -5.27 0.08 8.58
CA THR A 39 -5.54 -1.09 9.42
C THR A 39 -6.63 -2.01 8.88
N MET A 40 -7.25 -1.65 7.75
CA MET A 40 -8.34 -2.43 7.14
C MET A 40 -7.80 -3.78 6.66
N SER A 41 -8.61 -4.84 6.85
CA SER A 41 -8.35 -6.16 6.30
C SER A 41 -8.89 -6.26 4.87
N GLU A 42 -8.54 -7.32 4.13
CA GLU A 42 -9.10 -7.59 2.79
C GLU A 42 -10.64 -7.65 2.79
N GLU A 43 -11.26 -7.98 3.92
CA GLU A 43 -12.72 -8.02 4.09
C GLU A 43 -13.33 -6.64 4.32
N GLY A 44 -12.51 -5.67 4.74
CA GLY A 44 -12.95 -4.31 5.08
C GLY A 44 -12.73 -3.29 3.96
N LEU A 45 -11.83 -3.56 3.01
CA LEU A 45 -11.59 -2.76 1.80
C LEU A 45 -12.62 -3.06 0.70
#